data_AF-A0A7S0R4A0-F1
#
_entry.id   AF-A0A7S0R4A0-F1
#
_cell.length_a   1.000
_cell.length_b   1.000
_cell.length_c   1.000
_cell.angle_alpha   90.00
_cell.angle_beta   90.00
_cell.angle_gamma   90.00
#
_symmetry.space_group_name_H-M   'P 1'
#
loop_
_entity.id
_entity.type
_entity.pdbx_description
1 polymer ?
#
loop_
_entity_poly.entity_id
_entity_poly.type
_entity_poly.pdbx_seq_one_letter_code
_entity_poly.pdbx_strand_id
1 'polypeptide(L)'
;FFCFVEIMSDFRDAYCKQLDSTGSGIKAIITRLSHLLKHRDPPLWDHLMVTTKVDPQFYSFRWITLLFTQEYEFHQGMHIWDFIFSAKDNARLETVLDVCCAMLIHIRKDLLQGDFTANLKMLQRYPATSDLQHIVARAFALSSAPRCPS
;
A
#
# COMPACT_ATOMS: atom_id res chain seq x y z
N PHE A 1 -13.76 -19.22 10.29
CA PHE A 1 -12.31 -19.02 10.50
C PHE A 1 -11.50 -19.79 9.46
N PHE A 2 -11.54 -21.13 9.43
CA PHE A 2 -10.75 -21.96 8.49
C PHE A 2 -11.01 -21.67 6.99
N CYS A 3 -12.27 -21.65 6.56
CA CYS A 3 -12.59 -21.40 5.13
C CYS A 3 -12.10 -20.02 4.64
N PHE A 4 -12.12 -19.01 5.51
CA PHE A 4 -11.66 -17.68 5.13
C PHE A 4 -10.13 -17.62 5.01
N VAL A 5 -9.40 -18.30 5.90
CA VAL A 5 -7.94 -18.41 5.81
C VAL A 5 -7.51 -19.12 4.53
N GLU A 6 -8.23 -20.17 4.15
CA GLU A 6 -8.00 -20.93 2.91
C GLU A 6 -8.25 -20.06 1.67
N ILE A 7 -9.39 -19.38 1.61
CA ILE A 7 -9.71 -18.40 0.54
C ILE A 7 -8.66 -17.28 0.46
N MET A 8 -8.22 -16.75 1.60
CA MET A 8 -7.18 -15.72 1.66
C MET A 8 -5.81 -16.25 1.23
N SER A 9 -5.52 -17.53 1.48
CA SER A 9 -4.29 -18.18 1.03
C SER A 9 -4.32 -18.36 -0.49
N ASP A 10 -5.38 -18.93 -1.03
CA ASP A 10 -5.57 -19.13 -2.46
C ASP A 10 -5.55 -17.79 -3.22
N PHE A 11 -6.14 -16.76 -2.64
CA PHE A 11 -6.10 -15.41 -3.20
C PHE A 11 -4.69 -14.83 -3.21
N ARG A 12 -3.96 -14.95 -2.10
CA ARG A 12 -2.58 -14.48 -2.01
C ARG A 12 -1.71 -15.20 -3.03
N ASP A 13 -1.91 -16.50 -3.23
CA ASP A 13 -1.19 -17.28 -4.23
C ASP A 13 -1.55 -16.85 -5.66
N ALA A 14 -2.83 -16.58 -5.93
CA ALA A 14 -3.27 -16.02 -7.21
C ALA A 14 -2.68 -14.62 -7.44
N TYR A 15 -2.63 -13.79 -6.40
CA TYR A 15 -2.03 -12.46 -6.44
C TYR A 15 -0.52 -12.54 -6.68
N CYS A 16 0.21 -13.40 -5.96
CA CYS A 16 1.64 -13.64 -6.19
C CYS A 16 1.92 -14.09 -7.62
N LYS A 17 1.10 -15.01 -8.16
CA LYS A 17 1.18 -15.40 -9.58
C LYS A 17 0.95 -14.21 -10.52
N GLN A 18 0.01 -13.33 -10.20
CA GLN A 18 -0.19 -12.09 -10.96
C GLN A 18 1.04 -11.18 -10.89
N LEU A 19 1.65 -11.00 -9.71
CA LEU A 19 2.89 -10.22 -9.54
C LEU A 19 4.02 -10.76 -10.42
N ASP A 20 4.19 -12.08 -10.48
CA ASP A 20 5.23 -12.75 -11.28
C ASP A 20 4.96 -12.75 -12.78
N SER A 21 3.68 -12.78 -13.20
CA SER A 21 3.27 -12.83 -14.61
C SER A 21 3.36 -11.48 -15.34
N THR A 22 3.37 -10.36 -14.61
CA THR A 22 3.61 -9.05 -15.22
C THR A 22 5.09 -8.96 -15.62
N GLY A 23 5.37 -8.75 -16.92
CA GLY A 23 6.73 -8.79 -17.51
C GLY A 23 7.76 -7.78 -16.96
N SER A 24 7.51 -7.16 -15.81
CA SER A 24 8.36 -6.17 -15.13
C SER A 24 8.49 -6.39 -13.61
N GLY A 25 7.83 -7.42 -13.04
CA GLY A 25 8.01 -7.91 -11.66
C GLY A 25 7.64 -6.93 -10.54
N ILE A 26 7.87 -7.35 -9.28
CA ILE A 26 7.54 -6.57 -8.07
C ILE A 26 8.17 -5.17 -8.04
N LYS A 27 9.36 -5.00 -8.65
CA LYS A 27 10.03 -3.70 -8.74
C LYS A 27 9.19 -2.69 -9.52
N ALA A 28 8.62 -3.07 -10.66
CA ALA A 28 7.77 -2.17 -11.43
C ALA A 28 6.51 -1.77 -10.65
N ILE A 29 5.97 -2.68 -9.84
CA ILE A 29 4.82 -2.39 -8.99
C ILE A 29 5.17 -1.37 -7.91
N ILE A 30 6.33 -1.51 -7.28
CA ILE A 30 6.84 -0.54 -6.31
C ILE A 30 7.11 0.81 -6.99
N THR A 31 7.64 0.82 -8.22
CA THR A 31 7.79 2.04 -9.01
C THR A 31 6.43 2.70 -9.28
N ARG A 32 5.39 1.92 -9.60
CA ARG A 32 4.02 2.44 -9.78
C ARG A 32 3.47 3.07 -8.50
N LEU A 33 3.73 2.47 -7.33
CA LEU A 33 3.41 3.09 -6.03
C LEU A 33 4.09 4.45 -5.89
N SER A 34 5.38 4.53 -6.21
CA SER A 34 6.13 5.78 -6.13
C SER A 34 5.55 6.86 -7.05
N HIS A 35 5.21 6.52 -8.30
CA HIS A 35 4.53 7.44 -9.22
C HIS A 35 3.15 7.87 -8.73
N LEU A 36 2.37 6.94 -8.16
CA LEU A 36 1.07 7.24 -7.59
C LEU A 36 1.21 8.26 -6.45
N LEU A 37 2.16 8.06 -5.53
CA LEU A 37 2.42 9.02 -4.45
C LEU A 37 2.87 10.38 -5.01
N LYS A 38 3.76 10.39 -6.01
CA LYS A 38 4.21 11.64 -6.65
C LYS A 38 3.05 12.45 -7.22
N HIS A 39 2.06 11.78 -7.77
CA HIS A 39 0.89 12.45 -8.34
C HIS A 39 -0.12 12.90 -7.26
N ARG A 40 -0.30 12.11 -6.20
CA ARG A 40 -1.32 12.37 -5.17
C ARG A 40 -0.84 13.30 -4.05
N ASP A 41 0.43 13.23 -3.67
CA ASP A 41 1.04 14.07 -2.64
C ASP A 41 2.52 14.37 -3.01
N PRO A 42 2.76 15.27 -3.99
CA PRO A 42 4.11 15.61 -4.46
C PRO A 42 5.07 16.05 -3.34
N PRO A 43 4.67 16.87 -2.35
CA PRO A 43 5.54 17.26 -1.24
C PRO A 43 6.00 16.07 -0.39
N LEU A 44 5.09 15.14 -0.09
CA LEU A 44 5.45 13.94 0.66
C LEU A 44 6.39 13.03 -0.15
N TRP A 45 6.10 12.86 -1.45
CA TRP A 45 6.97 12.10 -2.35
C TRP A 45 8.38 12.69 -2.42
N ASP A 46 8.50 14.00 -2.59
CA ASP A 46 9.78 14.70 -2.68
C ASP A 46 10.59 14.54 -1.39
N HIS A 47 9.95 14.71 -0.23
CA HIS A 47 10.62 14.50 1.06
C HIS A 47 11.13 13.07 1.24
N LEU A 48 10.32 12.06 0.87
CA LEU A 48 10.73 10.66 1.00
C LEU A 48 11.84 10.28 0.01
N MET A 49 11.72 10.68 -1.26
CA MET A 49 12.63 10.23 -2.32
C MET A 49 13.91 11.08 -2.42
N VAL A 50 13.80 12.39 -2.25
CA VAL A 50 14.88 13.35 -2.51
C VAL A 50 15.56 13.77 -1.21
N THR A 51 14.77 14.23 -0.23
CA THR A 51 15.32 14.76 1.03
C THR A 51 15.85 13.66 1.93
N THR A 52 15.02 12.66 2.24
CA THR A 52 15.38 11.57 3.16
C THR A 52 15.91 10.33 2.47
N LYS A 53 15.71 10.18 1.14
CA LYS A 53 16.19 9.07 0.31
C LYS A 53 15.78 7.68 0.82
N VAL A 54 14.55 7.58 1.33
CA VAL A 54 13.95 6.31 1.77
C VAL A 54 13.48 5.54 0.54
N ASP A 55 14.13 4.43 0.19
CA ASP A 55 13.69 3.59 -0.92
C ASP A 55 12.32 2.94 -0.61
N PRO A 56 11.30 3.10 -1.47
CA PRO A 56 9.99 2.45 -1.32
C PRO A 56 10.08 0.94 -1.09
N GLN A 57 11.06 0.27 -1.68
CA GLN A 57 11.25 -1.17 -1.56
C GLN A 57 11.42 -1.63 -0.11
N PHE A 58 11.98 -0.80 0.77
CA PHE A 58 12.23 -1.18 2.16
C PHE A 58 10.99 -1.25 3.05
N TYR A 59 9.85 -0.71 2.61
CA TYR A 59 8.58 -0.80 3.34
C TYR A 59 7.46 -1.43 2.50
N SER A 60 7.30 -1.01 1.24
CA SER A 60 6.13 -1.37 0.46
C SER A 60 6.19 -2.79 -0.08
N PHE A 61 7.38 -3.37 -0.25
CA PHE A 61 7.54 -4.76 -0.70
C PHE A 61 6.75 -5.71 0.20
N ARG A 62 6.90 -5.56 1.51
CA ARG A 62 6.23 -6.41 2.50
C ARG A 62 4.73 -6.15 2.55
N TRP A 63 4.31 -4.89 2.50
CA TRP A 63 2.89 -4.52 2.46
C TRP A 63 2.16 -5.14 1.27
N ILE A 64 2.78 -5.07 0.09
CA ILE A 64 2.21 -5.57 -1.17
C ILE A 64 2.21 -7.10 -1.19
N THR A 65 3.35 -7.75 -0.92
CA THR A 65 3.48 -9.22 -1.02
C THR A 65 2.71 -9.97 0.06
N LEU A 66 2.54 -9.36 1.23
CA LEU A 66 1.80 -9.96 2.34
C LEU A 66 0.37 -9.41 2.46
N LEU A 67 -0.08 -8.58 1.53
CA LEU A 67 -1.42 -7.97 1.51
C LEU A 67 -1.84 -7.44 2.89
N PHE A 68 -0.92 -6.71 3.53
CA PHE A 68 -1.12 -6.08 4.84
C PHE A 68 -1.39 -7.02 6.03
N THR A 69 -1.28 -8.35 5.85
CA THR A 69 -1.51 -9.35 6.92
C THR A 69 -0.62 -9.20 8.15
N GLN A 70 0.51 -8.49 8.03
CA GLN A 70 1.46 -8.26 9.13
C GLN A 70 1.34 -6.86 9.77
N GLU A 71 0.56 -5.96 9.19
CA GLU A 71 0.44 -4.56 9.68
C GLU A 71 -0.73 -4.34 10.61
N TYR A 72 -1.75 -5.20 10.50
CA TYR A 72 -3.02 -5.01 11.17
C TYR A 72 -3.45 -6.31 11.84
N GLU A 73 -4.19 -6.20 12.94
CA GLU A 73 -4.84 -7.36 13.54
C GLU A 73 -5.84 -7.98 12.56
N PHE A 74 -6.15 -9.26 12.72
CA PHE A 74 -6.99 -10.01 11.77
C PHE A 74 -8.30 -9.30 11.42
N HIS A 75 -9.01 -8.76 12.42
CA HIS A 75 -10.27 -8.05 12.21
C HIS A 75 -10.10 -6.79 11.34
N GLN A 76 -9.03 -6.04 11.58
CA GLN A 76 -8.66 -4.86 10.79
C GLN A 76 -8.24 -5.26 9.37
N GLY A 77 -7.44 -6.32 9.22
CA GLY A 77 -7.06 -6.88 7.92
C GLY A 77 -8.26 -7.24 7.05
N MET A 78 -9.33 -7.80 7.64
CA MET A 78 -10.56 -8.13 6.90
C MET A 78 -11.18 -6.92 6.20
N HIS A 79 -11.20 -5.74 6.84
CA HIS A 79 -11.76 -4.54 6.20
C HIS A 79 -10.97 -4.07 4.98
N ILE A 80 -9.63 -4.19 5.01
CA ILE A 80 -8.79 -3.90 3.84
C ILE A 80 -9.08 -4.92 2.74
N TRP A 81 -9.21 -6.19 3.11
CA TRP A 81 -9.47 -7.25 2.14
C TRP A 81 -10.84 -7.13 1.51
N ASP A 82 -11.88 -6.80 2.27
CA ASP A 82 -13.22 -6.50 1.73
C ASP A 82 -13.16 -5.39 0.68
N PHE A 83 -12.39 -4.32 0.95
CA PHE A 83 -12.18 -3.25 0.00
C PHE A 83 -11.44 -3.71 -1.26
N ILE A 84 -10.34 -4.46 -1.12
CA ILE A 84 -9.58 -5.02 -2.25
C ILE A 84 -10.44 -5.99 -3.07
N PHE A 85 -11.27 -6.80 -2.43
CA PHE A 85 -12.13 -7.79 -3.08
C PHE A 85 -13.36 -7.20 -3.74
N SER A 86 -13.81 -6.03 -3.29
CA SER A 86 -14.85 -5.29 -4.00
C SER A 86 -14.42 -4.83 -5.39
N ALA A 87 -13.09 -4.75 -5.65
CA ALA A 87 -12.55 -4.38 -6.95
C ALA A 87 -12.58 -5.56 -7.94
N LYS A 88 -12.82 -5.24 -9.23
CA LYS A 88 -12.70 -6.19 -10.34
C LYS A 88 -11.27 -6.75 -10.42
N ASP A 89 -11.12 -7.99 -10.87
CA ASP A 89 -9.85 -8.73 -10.93
C ASP A 89 -8.68 -7.93 -11.52
N ASN A 90 -8.92 -7.20 -12.61
CA ASN A 90 -7.91 -6.38 -13.29
C ASN A 90 -7.56 -5.07 -12.57
N ALA A 91 -8.32 -4.68 -11.54
CA ALA A 91 -8.13 -3.47 -10.75
C ALA A 91 -7.63 -3.75 -9.32
N ARG A 92 -7.54 -5.02 -8.89
CA ARG A 92 -7.14 -5.36 -7.51
C ARG A 92 -5.74 -4.85 -7.15
N LEU A 93 -4.78 -5.01 -8.05
CA LEU A 93 -3.42 -4.48 -7.85
C LEU A 93 -3.45 -2.97 -7.67
N GLU A 94 -4.26 -2.27 -8.47
CA GLU A 94 -4.43 -0.83 -8.34
C GLU A 94 -5.01 -0.44 -6.98
N THR A 95 -6.00 -1.20 -6.49
CA THR A 95 -6.58 -0.98 -5.16
C THR A 95 -5.56 -1.22 -4.05
N VAL A 96 -4.69 -2.22 -4.17
CA VAL A 96 -3.58 -2.42 -3.22
C VAL A 96 -2.63 -1.21 -3.21
N LEU A 97 -2.29 -0.66 -4.39
CA LEU A 97 -1.47 0.54 -4.49
C LEU A 97 -2.16 1.77 -3.89
N ASP A 98 -3.48 1.90 -4.06
CA ASP A 98 -4.27 2.97 -3.45
C ASP A 98 -4.25 2.88 -1.91
N VAL A 99 -4.33 1.67 -1.35
CA VAL A 99 -4.19 1.44 0.10
C VAL A 99 -2.79 1.81 0.59
N CYS A 100 -1.73 1.35 -0.09
CA CYS A 100 -0.35 1.73 0.24
C CYS A 100 -0.16 3.27 0.20
N CYS A 101 -0.69 3.94 -0.80
CA CYS A 101 -0.62 5.39 -0.93
C CYS A 101 -1.41 6.08 0.18
N ALA A 102 -2.62 5.61 0.50
CA ALA A 102 -3.42 6.12 1.60
C ALA A 102 -2.71 5.99 2.95
N MET A 103 -2.03 4.86 3.20
CA MET A 103 -1.20 4.66 4.39
C MET A 103 -0.09 5.70 4.51
N LEU A 104 0.63 6.00 3.42
CA LEU A 104 1.68 7.03 3.43
C LEU A 104 1.12 8.42 3.72
N ILE A 105 0.03 8.80 3.05
CA ILE A 105 -0.60 10.11 3.24
C ILE A 105 -1.21 10.23 4.65
N HIS A 106 -1.66 9.13 5.26
CA HIS A 106 -2.22 9.13 6.61
C HIS A 106 -1.21 9.65 7.65
N ILE A 107 0.03 9.16 7.59
CA ILE A 107 1.13 9.55 8.49
C ILE A 107 2.00 10.69 7.94
N ARG A 108 1.52 11.43 6.92
CA ARG A 108 2.32 12.45 6.22
C ARG A 108 2.96 13.49 7.14
N LYS A 109 2.25 13.88 8.21
CA LYS A 109 2.71 14.94 9.11
C LYS A 109 3.98 14.52 9.83
N ASP A 110 4.04 13.27 10.25
CA ASP A 110 5.20 12.70 10.94
C ASP A 110 6.34 12.44 9.94
N LEU A 111 6.00 11.91 8.76
CA LEU A 111 7.00 11.65 7.72
C LEU A 111 7.72 12.92 7.25
N LEU A 112 7.01 14.03 7.08
CA LEU A 112 7.59 15.31 6.68
C LEU A 112 8.49 15.94 7.74
N GLN A 113 8.33 15.55 9.00
CA GLN A 113 9.16 16.03 10.12
C GLN A 113 10.32 15.09 10.44
N GLY A 114 10.21 13.82 10.05
CA GLY A 114 11.22 12.80 10.31
C GLY A 114 12.41 12.84 9.35
N ASP A 115 13.54 12.37 9.84
CA ASP A 115 14.74 12.07 9.06
C ASP A 115 14.66 10.65 8.47
N PHE A 116 15.73 10.22 7.77
CA PHE A 116 15.81 8.88 7.17
C PHE A 116 15.51 7.76 8.19
N THR A 117 16.13 7.79 9.37
CA THR A 117 16.01 6.72 10.36
C THR A 117 14.63 6.69 10.99
N ALA A 118 14.08 7.86 11.36
CA ALA A 118 12.74 7.97 11.92
C ALA A 118 11.68 7.51 10.91
N ASN A 119 11.76 7.96 9.66
CA ASN A 119 10.81 7.60 8.60
C ASN A 119 10.89 6.11 8.27
N LEU A 120 12.09 5.56 8.07
CA LEU A 120 12.23 4.15 7.77
C LEU A 120 11.68 3.28 8.91
N LYS A 121 11.98 3.63 10.16
CA LYS A 121 11.46 2.90 11.33
C LYS A 121 9.94 2.96 11.42
N MET A 122 9.35 4.14 11.19
CA MET A 122 7.90 4.33 11.19
C MET A 122 7.23 3.55 10.07
N LEU A 123 7.80 3.52 8.87
CA LEU A 123 7.27 2.78 7.73
C LEU A 123 7.43 1.25 7.90
N GLN A 124 8.51 0.79 8.52
CA GLN A 124 8.70 -0.63 8.83
C GLN A 124 7.86 -1.11 10.01
N ARG A 125 7.48 -0.20 10.92
CA ARG A 125 6.65 -0.45 12.10
C ARG A 125 5.47 0.50 12.09
N TYR A 126 4.55 0.28 11.16
CA TYR A 126 3.43 1.17 10.95
C TYR A 126 2.62 1.37 12.25
N PRO A 127 2.19 2.60 12.60
CA PRO A 127 1.56 2.85 13.89
C PRO A 127 0.26 2.05 14.07
N ALA A 128 0.19 1.20 15.10
CA ALA A 128 -0.98 0.36 15.39
C ALA A 128 -2.24 1.17 15.76
N THR A 129 -2.08 2.42 16.18
CA THR A 129 -3.17 3.37 16.49
C THR A 129 -3.76 4.04 15.25
N SER A 130 -3.28 3.72 14.05
CA SER A 130 -3.77 4.33 12.83
C SER A 130 -5.23 3.96 12.60
N ASP A 131 -6.05 4.97 12.33
CA ASP A 131 -7.48 4.78 12.05
C ASP A 131 -7.65 4.13 10.69
N LEU A 132 -7.85 2.81 10.70
CA LEU A 132 -8.00 2.02 9.50
C LEU A 132 -9.19 2.47 8.65
N GLN A 133 -10.30 2.88 9.27
CA GLN A 133 -11.49 3.31 8.53
C GLN A 133 -11.15 4.55 7.70
N HIS A 134 -10.37 5.46 8.25
CA HIS A 134 -9.88 6.63 7.54
C HIS A 134 -8.91 6.25 6.40
N ILE A 135 -8.03 5.27 6.61
CA ILE A 135 -7.13 4.77 5.55
C ILE A 135 -7.93 4.18 4.38
N VAL A 136 -8.91 3.32 4.66
CA VAL A 136 -9.75 2.69 3.63
C VAL A 136 -10.60 3.73 2.91
N ALA A 137 -11.24 4.65 3.64
CA ALA A 137 -12.02 5.75 3.05
C ALA A 137 -11.15 6.63 2.12
N ARG A 138 -9.91 6.89 2.53
CA ARG A 138 -8.95 7.63 1.70
C ARG A 138 -8.54 6.82 0.46
N ALA A 139 -8.27 5.53 0.61
CA ALA A 139 -7.94 4.66 -0.52
C ALA A 139 -9.10 4.61 -1.55
N PHE A 140 -10.34 4.57 -1.07
CA PHE A 140 -11.53 4.68 -1.93
C PHE A 140 -11.60 6.03 -2.67
N ALA A 141 -11.33 7.14 -1.98
CA ALA A 141 -11.27 8.44 -2.63
C ALA A 141 -10.17 8.48 -3.72
N LEU A 142 -9.00 7.90 -3.45
CA LEU A 142 -7.89 7.80 -4.40
C LEU A 142 -8.23 6.93 -5.62
N SER A 143 -9.01 5.86 -5.44
CA SER A 143 -9.40 4.97 -6.53
C SER A 143 -10.45 5.59 -7.46
N SER A 144 -11.31 6.47 -6.93
CA SER A 144 -12.34 7.21 -7.67
C SER A 144 -11.80 8.41 -8.45
N ALA A 145 -10.63 8.94 -8.08
CA ALA A 145 -10.02 10.08 -8.75
C ALA A 145 -9.31 9.64 -10.06
N PRO A 146 -9.41 10.42 -11.16
CA PRO A 146 -8.83 10.05 -12.45
C PRO A 146 -7.34 9.70 -12.30
N ARG A 147 -6.94 8.57 -12.89
CA ARG A 147 -5.54 8.14 -12.96
C ARG A 147 -4.88 8.86 -14.14
N CYS A 148 -3.70 9.41 -13.93
CA CYS A 148 -2.94 10.03 -15.02
C CYS A 148 -2.61 8.96 -16.08
N PRO A 149 -2.74 9.24 -17.39
CA PRO A 149 -2.26 8.31 -18.42
C PRO A 149 -0.75 8.09 -18.26
N SER A 150 -0.35 6.82 -18.34
CA SER A 150 1.04 6.34 -18.28
C SER A 150 1.86 6.82 -19.46
#